data_AF-A0A0D0CM13-F1
#
_entry.id   AF-A0A0D0CM13-F1
#
_cell.length_a   1.000
_cell.length_b   1.000
_cell.length_c   1.000
_cell.angle_alpha   90.00
_cell.angle_beta   90.00
_cell.angle_gamma   90.00
#
_symmetry.space_group_name_H-M   'P 1'
#
loop_
_entity.id
_entity.type
_entity.pdbx_description
1 polymer ?
#
loop_
_entity_poly.entity_id
_entity_poly.type
_entity_poly.pdbx_seq_one_letter_code
_entity_poly.pdbx_strand_id
1 'polypeptide(L)'
;SFKTEYHPKSSCPPVTKSFSTYGQTSAATPPIVDQEPWQPYLSHLNHLIWKVADGPLKFSFKFHSDAVRAWEQACTQMTPHHAVPIHYKKELEFNMYTQPLWDWAMDMLQDPLLVPHFMWDVQYLYKYNGECVKQFIHEPWTADQWWNIQSMLPRENSTLFVIILYMDKTHLSPPGGVKGYPVTACCANLPVGTQNSDGISWGHIVGWLPIV
;
A
#
# COMPACT_ATOMS: atom_id res chain seq x y z
N SER A 1 -29.79 13.39 -2.89
CA SER A 1 -29.32 12.68 -1.68
C SER A 1 -28.34 11.59 -2.09
N PHE A 2 -27.49 11.16 -1.17
CA PHE A 2 -26.56 10.04 -1.37
C PHE A 2 -26.86 8.94 -0.35
N LYS A 3 -26.86 7.68 -0.80
CA LYS A 3 -27.04 6.51 0.07
C LYS A 3 -25.81 5.62 -0.07
N THR A 4 -25.24 5.22 1.06
CA THR A 4 -24.23 4.17 1.17
C THR A 4 -24.91 2.92 1.73
N GLU A 5 -24.78 1.81 1.03
CA GLU A 5 -25.30 0.51 1.44
C GLU A 5 -24.13 -0.43 1.67
N TYR A 6 -23.99 -0.95 2.88
CA TYR A 6 -22.90 -1.85 3.21
C TYR A 6 -23.27 -3.29 2.86
N HIS A 7 -22.26 -4.08 2.50
CA HIS A 7 -22.44 -5.51 2.27
C HIS A 7 -23.01 -6.18 3.53
N PRO A 8 -23.96 -7.13 3.43
CA PRO A 8 -24.61 -7.76 4.60
C PRO A 8 -23.64 -8.38 5.62
N LYS A 9 -22.43 -8.75 5.20
CA LYS A 9 -21.38 -9.29 6.07
C LYS A 9 -20.61 -8.23 6.88
N SER A 10 -20.74 -6.95 6.55
CA SER A 10 -20.08 -5.84 7.27
C SER A 10 -20.74 -5.54 8.62
N SER A 11 -22.01 -5.95 8.83
CA SER A 11 -22.82 -5.58 9.99
C SER A 11 -23.07 -4.07 10.17
N CYS A 12 -22.66 -3.25 9.20
CA CYS A 12 -22.92 -1.81 9.17
C CYS A 12 -24.31 -1.49 8.58
N PRO A 13 -25.10 -0.59 9.20
CA PRO A 13 -26.38 -0.16 8.65
C PRO A 13 -26.18 0.80 7.46
N PRO A 14 -27.11 0.85 6.48
CA PRO A 14 -27.08 1.84 5.41
C PRO A 14 -27.12 3.28 5.92
N VAL A 15 -26.35 4.16 5.29
CA VAL A 15 -26.25 5.58 5.67
C VAL A 15 -26.75 6.47 4.54
N THR A 16 -27.60 7.46 4.84
CA THR A 16 -28.05 8.46 3.86
C THR A 16 -27.54 9.84 4.24
N LYS A 17 -26.90 10.54 3.29
CA LYS A 17 -26.34 11.88 3.45
C LYS A 17 -26.98 12.86 2.46
N SER A 18 -27.08 14.12 2.87
CA SER A 18 -27.49 15.21 1.97
C SER A 18 -26.38 15.50 0.96
N PHE A 19 -26.68 16.24 -0.12
CA PHE A 19 -25.62 16.69 -1.03
C PHE A 19 -24.59 17.56 -0.31
N SER A 20 -25.05 18.44 0.60
CA SER A 20 -24.17 19.34 1.34
C SER A 20 -23.22 18.61 2.31
N THR A 21 -23.58 17.43 2.81
CA THR A 21 -22.77 16.67 3.78
C THR A 21 -21.99 15.52 3.14
N TYR A 22 -22.35 15.12 1.93
CA TYR A 22 -21.67 14.07 1.19
C TYR A 22 -20.26 14.53 0.78
N GLY A 23 -19.26 13.71 1.08
CA GLY A 23 -17.85 14.08 0.92
C GLY A 23 -17.28 14.94 2.07
N GLN A 24 -18.12 15.52 2.95
CA GLN A 24 -17.66 16.28 4.12
C GLN A 24 -17.45 15.42 5.37
N THR A 25 -18.13 14.26 5.47
CA THR A 25 -18.10 13.36 6.63
C THR A 25 -17.25 12.10 6.46
N SER A 26 -16.45 11.99 5.39
CA SER A 26 -15.18 11.33 5.67
C SER A 26 -14.49 12.37 6.53
N ALA A 27 -14.24 12.11 7.81
CA ALA A 27 -13.04 12.69 8.41
C ALA A 27 -12.00 12.46 7.32
N ALA A 28 -11.48 13.54 6.71
CA ALA A 28 -10.45 13.41 5.71
C ALA A 28 -9.45 12.50 6.41
N THR A 29 -9.35 11.23 5.98
CA THR A 29 -8.45 10.30 6.64
C THR A 29 -7.16 11.07 6.58
N PRO A 30 -6.62 11.50 7.74
CA PRO A 30 -5.62 12.54 7.76
C PRO A 30 -4.63 12.12 6.70
N PRO A 31 -4.32 12.97 5.71
CA PRO A 31 -3.50 12.52 4.59
C PRO A 31 -2.32 11.77 5.19
N ILE A 32 -1.93 10.63 4.60
CA ILE A 32 -0.75 9.88 5.07
C ILE A 32 0.45 10.77 4.79
N VAL A 33 0.55 11.81 5.60
CA VAL A 33 1.63 12.74 5.70
C VAL A 33 2.25 12.25 6.95
N ASP A 34 3.34 11.55 6.77
CA ASP A 34 4.42 11.73 7.71
C ASP A 34 4.74 13.24 7.62
N GLN A 35 4.07 14.08 8.43
CA GLN A 35 4.12 15.56 8.38
C GLN A 35 5.56 16.05 8.42
N GLU A 36 6.42 15.21 8.95
CA GLU A 36 7.82 15.29 8.87
C GLU A 36 8.31 13.84 8.65
N PRO A 37 8.50 13.38 7.41
CA PRO A 37 9.01 12.03 7.07
C PRO A 37 10.26 11.65 7.84
N TRP A 38 10.97 12.70 8.21
CA TRP A 38 12.14 12.69 9.02
C TRP A 38 11.85 12.77 10.51
N GLN A 39 10.76 13.27 11.09
CA GLN A 39 10.58 13.44 12.54
C GLN A 39 10.88 12.22 13.40
N PRO A 40 10.44 10.99 13.06
CA PRO A 40 10.92 9.83 13.80
C PRO A 40 12.44 9.79 13.76
N TYR A 41 13.04 10.01 12.60
CA TYR A 41 14.48 10.11 12.39
C TYR A 41 15.13 11.39 12.95
N LEU A 42 14.45 12.53 13.06
CA LEU A 42 14.97 13.88 13.34
C LEU A 42 14.77 14.19 14.81
N SER A 43 13.67 13.76 15.43
CA SER A 43 13.54 13.67 16.88
C SER A 43 14.42 12.57 17.44
N HIS A 44 14.55 11.40 16.80
CA HIS A 44 15.51 10.39 17.23
C HIS A 44 16.95 10.84 16.98
N LEU A 45 17.27 11.48 15.85
CA LEU A 45 18.58 12.06 15.57
C LEU A 45 18.89 13.25 16.46
N ASN A 46 17.94 14.15 16.73
CA ASN A 46 18.13 15.26 17.68
C ASN A 46 18.27 14.73 19.11
N HIS A 47 17.46 13.76 19.52
CA HIS A 47 17.61 13.08 20.82
C HIS A 47 18.94 12.32 20.91
N LEU A 48 19.41 11.70 19.82
CA LEU A 48 20.74 11.08 19.73
C LEU A 48 21.85 12.14 19.78
N ILE A 49 21.72 13.25 19.04
CA ILE A 49 22.67 14.37 19.01
C ILE A 49 22.76 15.00 20.41
N TRP A 50 21.63 15.27 21.07
CA TRP A 50 21.60 15.80 22.44
C TRP A 50 22.10 14.78 23.46
N LYS A 51 21.79 13.48 23.30
CA LYS A 51 22.41 12.43 24.13
C LYS A 51 23.91 12.27 23.92
N VAL A 52 24.42 12.64 22.74
CA VAL A 52 25.85 12.66 22.41
C VAL A 52 26.54 13.94 22.88
N ALA A 53 25.85 15.08 22.81
CA ALA A 53 26.37 16.38 23.19
C ALA A 53 26.38 16.59 24.71
N ASP A 54 25.31 16.18 25.40
CA ASP A 54 25.11 16.38 26.86
C ASP A 54 25.28 15.09 27.69
N GLY A 55 25.43 13.92 27.06
CA GLY A 55 25.48 12.62 27.74
C GLY A 55 26.71 11.77 27.42
N PRO A 56 26.90 10.62 28.10
CA PRO A 56 28.06 9.73 27.90
C PRO A 56 28.00 8.90 26.60
N LEU A 57 26.92 9.02 25.80
CA LEU A 57 26.75 8.28 24.56
C LEU A 57 27.67 8.87 23.48
N LYS A 58 28.61 8.10 22.96
CA LYS A 58 29.46 8.54 21.84
C LYS A 58 28.74 8.24 20.53
N PHE A 59 28.69 9.21 19.62
CA PHE A 59 28.23 8.98 18.25
C PHE A 59 29.05 7.84 17.62
N SER A 60 28.36 6.77 17.24
CA SER A 60 28.97 5.49 16.83
C SER A 60 29.23 5.39 15.33
N PHE A 61 28.67 6.28 14.50
CA PHE A 61 28.96 6.36 13.08
C PHE A 61 30.21 7.22 12.84
N LYS A 62 31.38 6.61 12.97
CA LYS A 62 32.66 7.32 12.75
C LYS A 62 33.18 7.13 11.33
N PHE A 63 32.75 6.05 10.68
CA PHE A 63 33.22 5.66 9.36
C PHE A 63 32.04 5.34 8.45
N HIS A 64 32.27 5.44 7.14
CA HIS A 64 31.33 5.01 6.11
C HIS A 64 30.82 3.58 6.36
N SER A 65 31.69 2.68 6.82
CA SER A 65 31.35 1.29 7.16
C SER A 65 30.29 1.17 8.25
N ASP A 66 30.21 2.12 9.19
CA ASP A 66 29.19 2.08 10.23
C ASP A 66 27.81 2.35 9.62
N ALA A 67 27.72 3.31 8.69
CA ALA A 67 26.47 3.65 8.00
C ALA A 67 26.01 2.49 7.10
N VAL A 68 26.94 1.87 6.37
CA VAL A 68 26.66 0.66 5.58
C VAL A 68 26.14 -0.47 6.47
N ARG A 69 26.76 -0.71 7.64
CA ARG A 69 26.30 -1.75 8.57
C ARG A 69 24.91 -1.47 9.14
N ALA A 70 24.59 -0.22 9.45
CA ALA A 70 23.24 0.14 9.90
C ALA A 70 22.21 0.00 8.78
N TRP A 71 22.58 0.35 7.55
CA TRP A 71 21.75 0.12 6.37
C TRP A 71 21.51 -1.37 6.16
N GLU A 72 22.54 -2.22 6.22
CA GLU A 72 22.40 -3.68 6.13
C GLU A 72 21.46 -4.23 7.22
N GLN A 73 21.58 -3.74 8.47
CA GLN A 73 20.67 -4.11 9.56
C GLN A 73 19.23 -3.64 9.30
N ALA A 74 19.03 -2.44 8.76
CA ALA A 74 17.70 -1.96 8.39
C ALA A 74 17.10 -2.80 7.25
N CYS A 75 17.92 -3.17 6.25
CA CYS A 75 17.50 -4.06 5.17
C CYS A 75 17.03 -5.43 5.68
N THR A 76 17.58 -5.94 6.79
CA THR A 76 17.08 -7.20 7.39
C THR A 76 15.67 -7.10 7.98
N GLN A 77 15.16 -5.88 8.22
CA GLN A 77 13.79 -5.68 8.70
C GLN A 77 12.78 -5.54 7.56
N MET A 78 13.23 -5.42 6.31
CA MET A 78 12.38 -5.38 5.13
C MET A 78 12.36 -6.75 4.46
N THR A 79 11.24 -7.12 3.85
CA THR A 79 11.17 -8.37 3.07
C THR A 79 12.17 -8.32 1.90
N PRO A 80 13.12 -9.27 1.81
CA PRO A 80 14.13 -9.25 0.77
C PRO A 80 13.57 -9.72 -0.59
N HIS A 81 14.16 -9.20 -1.66
CA HIS A 81 13.96 -9.75 -3.00
C HIS A 81 14.76 -11.03 -3.19
N HIS A 82 14.15 -12.01 -3.83
CA HIS A 82 14.79 -13.28 -4.18
C HIS A 82 14.70 -13.53 -5.68
N ALA A 83 15.72 -14.18 -6.24
CA ALA A 83 15.70 -14.65 -7.61
C ALA A 83 14.92 -15.98 -7.69
N VAL A 84 13.86 -15.99 -8.48
CA VAL A 84 13.07 -17.19 -8.78
C VAL A 84 13.34 -17.58 -10.24
N PRO A 85 13.79 -18.81 -10.53
CA PRO A 85 13.97 -19.27 -11.90
C PRO A 85 12.60 -19.50 -12.55
N ILE A 86 12.36 -18.82 -13.67
CA ILE A 86 11.15 -18.95 -14.46
C ILE A 86 11.49 -19.55 -15.82
N HIS A 87 10.74 -20.59 -16.16
CA HIS A 87 10.84 -21.26 -17.45
C HIS A 87 9.84 -20.62 -18.40
N TYR A 88 10.33 -19.81 -19.33
CA TYR A 88 9.52 -19.25 -20.40
C TYR A 88 9.69 -20.09 -21.66
N LYS A 89 8.58 -20.63 -22.19
CA LYS A 89 8.54 -21.44 -23.43
C LYS A 89 9.62 -22.54 -23.50
N LYS A 90 9.57 -23.57 -22.65
CA LYS A 90 10.38 -24.83 -22.67
C LYS A 90 11.93 -24.75 -22.84
N GLU A 91 12.50 -23.64 -23.28
CA GLU A 91 13.88 -23.51 -23.76
C GLU A 91 14.60 -22.30 -23.15
N LEU A 92 13.88 -21.41 -22.46
CA LEU A 92 14.47 -20.22 -21.84
C LEU A 92 14.25 -20.20 -20.33
N GLU A 93 15.34 -20.16 -19.58
CA GLU A 93 15.36 -19.96 -18.13
C GLU A 93 15.78 -18.52 -17.82
N PHE A 94 14.99 -17.83 -17.00
CA PHE A 94 15.32 -16.48 -16.52
C PHE A 94 15.21 -16.41 -15.00
N ASN A 95 16.08 -15.61 -14.39
CA ASN A 95 15.91 -15.24 -12.99
C ASN A 95 14.98 -14.03 -12.91
N MET A 96 13.79 -14.23 -12.35
CA MET A 96 12.90 -13.13 -11.97
C MET A 96 13.19 -12.74 -10.54
N TYR A 97 13.57 -11.47 -10.32
CA TYR A 97 13.74 -10.94 -8.97
C TYR A 97 12.37 -10.55 -8.43
N THR A 98 11.94 -11.14 -7.32
CA THR A 98 10.63 -10.88 -6.73
C THR A 98 10.67 -10.77 -5.22
N GLN A 99 9.81 -9.93 -4.68
CA GLN A 99 9.37 -9.98 -3.30
C GLN A 99 8.11 -10.86 -3.22
N PRO A 100 8.03 -11.84 -2.31
CA PRO A 100 6.81 -12.61 -2.12
C PRO A 100 5.65 -11.68 -1.75
N LEU A 101 4.55 -11.75 -2.52
CA LEU A 101 3.39 -10.87 -2.32
C LEU A 101 2.72 -11.05 -0.96
N TRP A 102 2.84 -12.25 -0.38
CA TRP A 102 2.32 -12.53 0.95
C TRP A 102 3.08 -11.75 2.03
N ASP A 103 4.40 -11.79 2.00
CA ASP A 103 5.25 -11.09 2.96
C ASP A 103 5.09 -9.58 2.80
N TRP A 104 5.06 -9.09 1.55
CA TRP A 104 4.72 -7.69 1.25
C TRP A 104 3.34 -7.28 1.81
N ALA A 105 2.30 -8.12 1.63
CA ALA A 105 0.98 -7.84 2.18
C ALA A 105 1.00 -7.80 3.71
N MET A 106 1.77 -8.68 4.35
CA MET A 106 1.94 -8.69 5.80
C MET A 106 2.66 -7.43 6.31
N ASP A 107 3.70 -6.98 5.61
CA ASP A 107 4.40 -5.73 5.92
C ASP A 107 3.41 -4.56 5.92
N MET A 108 2.53 -4.48 4.92
CA MET A 108 1.48 -3.43 4.87
C MET A 108 0.45 -3.54 5.99
N LEU A 109 0.04 -4.76 6.36
CA LEU A 109 -0.93 -5.00 7.43
C LEU A 109 -0.35 -4.72 8.82
N GLN A 110 0.97 -4.78 8.98
CA GLN A 110 1.68 -4.51 10.22
C GLN A 110 2.11 -3.04 10.35
N ASP A 111 2.05 -2.27 9.27
CA ASP A 111 2.40 -0.85 9.29
C ASP A 111 1.35 -0.01 10.04
N PRO A 112 1.68 0.54 11.22
CA PRO A 112 0.72 1.32 12.01
C PRO A 112 0.27 2.61 11.31
N LEU A 113 1.00 3.10 10.31
CA LEU A 113 0.61 4.27 9.51
C LEU A 113 -0.40 3.91 8.44
N LEU A 114 -0.43 2.67 7.97
CA LEU A 114 -1.35 2.22 6.93
C LEU A 114 -2.63 1.61 7.51
N VAL A 115 -2.53 0.86 8.61
CA VAL A 115 -3.66 0.15 9.27
C VAL A 115 -4.94 1.00 9.41
N PRO A 116 -4.89 2.27 9.85
CA PRO A 116 -6.09 3.11 10.00
C PRO A 116 -6.78 3.48 8.68
N HIS A 117 -6.09 3.34 7.56
CA HIS A 117 -6.55 3.78 6.23
C HIS A 117 -7.15 2.63 5.41
N PHE A 118 -7.02 1.38 5.86
CA PHE A 118 -7.60 0.25 5.17
C PHE A 118 -9.13 0.28 5.21
N MET A 119 -9.73 0.15 4.03
CA MET A 119 -11.15 -0.10 3.85
C MET A 119 -11.39 -1.60 3.71
N TRP A 120 -12.13 -2.15 4.66
CA TRP A 120 -12.53 -3.56 4.69
C TRP A 120 -13.98 -3.76 4.27
N ASP A 121 -14.80 -2.73 4.44
CA ASP A 121 -16.23 -2.81 4.18
C ASP A 121 -16.55 -2.52 2.72
N VAL A 122 -17.01 -3.57 2.02
CA VAL A 122 -17.57 -3.42 0.68
C VAL A 122 -18.91 -2.67 0.78
N GLN A 123 -19.11 -1.69 -0.10
CA GLN A 123 -20.28 -0.83 -0.07
C GLN A 123 -20.81 -0.53 -1.48
N TYR A 124 -22.08 -0.22 -1.62
CA TYR A 124 -22.63 0.41 -2.81
C TYR A 124 -22.96 1.87 -2.54
N LEU A 125 -22.66 2.72 -3.52
CA LEU A 125 -22.95 4.14 -3.45
C LEU A 125 -24.04 4.48 -4.46
N TYR A 126 -25.07 5.18 -3.98
CA TYR A 126 -26.20 5.62 -4.78
C TYR A 126 -26.37 7.13 -4.71
N LYS A 127 -26.71 7.75 -5.83
CA LYS A 127 -27.04 9.17 -5.95
C LYS A 127 -28.45 9.33 -6.52
N TYR A 128 -29.27 10.14 -5.85
CA TYR A 128 -30.56 10.59 -6.39
C TYR A 128 -30.40 11.93 -7.10
N ASN A 129 -30.81 12.00 -8.37
CA ASN A 129 -30.71 13.19 -9.23
C ASN A 129 -32.02 13.99 -9.37
N GLY A 130 -33.07 13.63 -8.64
CA GLY A 130 -34.41 14.24 -8.77
C GLY A 130 -35.39 13.39 -9.60
N GLU A 131 -34.89 12.46 -10.41
CA GLU A 131 -35.73 11.58 -11.24
C GLU A 131 -35.55 10.11 -10.87
N CYS A 132 -34.31 9.67 -10.69
CA CYS A 132 -33.99 8.27 -10.37
C CYS A 132 -32.78 8.16 -9.44
N VAL A 133 -32.65 6.99 -8.82
CA VAL A 133 -31.49 6.60 -8.01
C VAL A 133 -30.52 5.86 -8.92
N LYS A 134 -29.28 6.33 -9.01
CA LYS A 134 -28.22 5.69 -9.80
C LYS A 134 -27.08 5.24 -8.90
N GLN A 135 -26.59 4.02 -9.10
CA GLN A 135 -25.34 3.54 -8.51
C GLN A 135 -24.17 4.21 -9.22
N PHE A 136 -23.09 4.48 -8.49
CA PHE A 136 -21.83 4.92 -9.06
C PHE A 136 -20.66 4.29 -8.32
N ILE A 137 -19.53 4.18 -9.03
CA ILE A 137 -18.28 3.64 -8.51
C ILE A 137 -17.35 4.82 -8.24
N HIS A 138 -16.78 4.85 -7.04
CA HIS A 138 -15.83 5.88 -6.62
C HIS A 138 -14.47 5.27 -6.25
N GLU A 139 -14.50 4.13 -5.56
CA GLU A 139 -13.33 3.39 -5.08
C GLU A 139 -13.49 1.89 -5.42
N PRO A 140 -12.42 1.08 -5.44
CA PRO A 140 -12.50 -0.34 -5.78
C PRO A 140 -13.55 -1.11 -4.98
N TRP A 141 -13.65 -0.86 -3.67
CA TRP A 141 -14.64 -1.46 -2.76
C TRP A 141 -16.09 -0.99 -2.98
N THR A 142 -16.31 -0.10 -3.95
CA THR A 142 -17.65 0.36 -4.36
C THR A 142 -18.20 -0.33 -5.61
N ALA A 143 -17.40 -1.19 -6.22
CA ALA A 143 -17.73 -1.88 -7.46
C ALA A 143 -18.35 -3.27 -7.22
N ASP A 144 -19.16 -3.72 -8.17
CA ASP A 144 -19.87 -5.01 -8.12
C ASP A 144 -18.93 -6.20 -7.94
N GLN A 145 -17.71 -6.14 -8.49
CA GLN A 145 -16.75 -7.23 -8.39
C GLN A 145 -16.35 -7.51 -6.93
N TRP A 146 -16.11 -6.48 -6.12
CA TRP A 146 -15.79 -6.64 -4.71
C TRP A 146 -16.99 -7.21 -3.94
N TRP A 147 -18.20 -6.77 -4.28
CA TRP A 147 -19.43 -7.27 -3.68
C TRP A 147 -19.63 -8.77 -3.94
N ASN A 148 -19.42 -9.17 -5.19
CA ASN A 148 -19.53 -10.57 -5.60
C ASN A 148 -18.48 -11.44 -4.89
N ILE A 149 -17.23 -10.97 -4.79
CA ILE A 149 -16.17 -11.71 -4.09
C ILE A 149 -16.48 -11.80 -2.59
N GLN A 150 -16.88 -10.70 -1.95
CA GLN A 150 -17.26 -10.70 -0.52
C GLN A 150 -18.44 -11.65 -0.25
N SER A 151 -19.36 -11.79 -1.20
CA SER A 151 -20.46 -12.76 -1.12
C SER A 151 -19.96 -14.21 -1.12
N MET A 152 -18.92 -14.51 -1.92
CA MET A 152 -18.31 -15.85 -2.05
C MET A 152 -17.42 -16.26 -0.87
N LEU A 153 -16.91 -15.31 -0.09
CA LEU A 153 -16.10 -15.62 1.08
C LEU A 153 -16.90 -16.41 2.14
N PRO A 154 -16.25 -17.09 3.10
CA PRO A 154 -16.93 -17.64 4.27
C PRO A 154 -17.75 -16.57 5.04
N ARG A 155 -18.65 -17.00 5.93
CA ARG A 155 -19.45 -16.07 6.73
C ARG A 155 -18.70 -15.54 7.96
N GLU A 156 -17.71 -16.29 8.45
CA GLU A 156 -17.02 -15.97 9.70
C GLU A 156 -15.66 -15.32 9.42
N ASN A 157 -15.47 -14.11 9.95
CA ASN A 157 -14.20 -13.38 10.08
C ASN A 157 -13.34 -13.25 8.81
N SER A 158 -13.90 -13.44 7.62
CA SER A 158 -13.20 -13.26 6.36
C SER A 158 -13.45 -11.87 5.79
N THR A 159 -12.36 -11.17 5.49
CA THR A 159 -12.38 -9.90 4.76
C THR A 159 -11.58 -10.03 3.47
N LEU A 160 -11.82 -9.11 2.56
CA LEU A 160 -11.16 -9.08 1.26
C LEU A 160 -9.88 -8.23 1.34
N PHE A 161 -8.75 -8.80 0.94
CA PHE A 161 -7.51 -8.07 0.67
C PHE A 161 -7.21 -8.14 -0.83
N VAL A 162 -7.16 -6.99 -1.50
CA VAL A 162 -7.01 -6.92 -2.96
C VAL A 162 -5.67 -6.31 -3.33
N ILE A 163 -4.90 -7.08 -4.08
CA ILE A 163 -3.62 -6.66 -4.67
C ILE A 163 -3.86 -6.30 -6.13
N ILE A 164 -3.49 -5.09 -6.53
CA ILE A 164 -3.39 -4.69 -7.93
C ILE A 164 -1.94 -4.85 -8.34
N LEU A 165 -1.70 -5.70 -9.35
CA LEU A 165 -0.40 -5.84 -9.99
C LEU A 165 -0.44 -5.20 -11.36
N TYR A 166 0.52 -4.35 -11.65
CA TYR A 166 0.74 -3.85 -13.00
C TYR A 166 2.23 -3.75 -13.29
N MET A 167 2.55 -3.85 -14.57
CA MET A 167 3.90 -3.77 -15.09
C MET A 167 4.03 -2.48 -15.87
N ASP A 168 5.05 -1.68 -15.57
CA ASP A 168 5.36 -0.53 -16.40
C ASP A 168 6.35 -0.92 -17.50
N LYS A 169 6.02 -0.59 -18.74
CA LYS A 169 6.85 -0.82 -19.91
C LYS A 169 7.83 0.34 -20.15
N THR A 170 7.69 1.47 -19.45
CA THR A 170 8.60 2.59 -19.64
C THR A 170 10.03 2.18 -19.23
N HIS A 171 10.96 2.34 -20.16
CA HIS A 171 12.30 1.75 -20.07
C HIS A 171 13.12 2.37 -18.92
N LEU A 172 13.34 1.61 -17.85
CA LEU A 172 14.42 1.87 -16.91
C LEU A 172 15.52 0.86 -17.20
N SER A 173 16.59 1.32 -17.84
CA SER A 173 17.85 0.57 -17.90
C SER A 173 18.66 0.99 -16.66
N PRO A 174 18.75 0.16 -15.60
CA PRO A 174 19.67 0.44 -14.52
C PRO A 174 21.12 0.42 -15.03
N PRO A 175 22.03 1.17 -14.40
CA PRO A 175 23.46 1.02 -14.67
C PRO A 175 23.88 -0.42 -14.32
N GLY A 176 24.28 -1.19 -15.34
CA GLY A 176 24.56 -2.63 -15.20
C GLY A 176 24.01 -3.51 -16.33
N GLY A 177 23.20 -2.97 -17.25
CA GLY A 177 22.88 -3.62 -18.53
C GLY A 177 21.76 -4.68 -18.49
N VAL A 178 21.24 -5.03 -17.31
CA VAL A 178 20.07 -5.91 -17.18
C VAL A 178 18.80 -5.09 -17.42
N LYS A 179 18.06 -5.41 -18.48
CA LYS A 179 16.79 -4.76 -18.83
C LYS A 179 15.63 -5.59 -18.25
N GLY A 180 14.80 -4.96 -17.43
CA GLY A 180 13.57 -5.58 -16.92
C GLY A 180 12.45 -4.57 -16.76
N TYR A 181 11.21 -5.03 -16.90
CA TYR A 181 10.03 -4.23 -16.62
C TYR A 181 9.71 -4.32 -15.12
N PRO A 182 9.63 -3.20 -14.39
CA PRO A 182 9.23 -3.22 -12.99
C PRO A 182 7.78 -3.69 -12.87
N VAL A 183 7.55 -4.60 -11.94
CA VAL A 183 6.23 -5.04 -11.50
C VAL A 183 5.94 -4.33 -10.20
N THR A 184 4.86 -3.56 -10.19
CA THR A 184 4.42 -2.78 -9.04
C THR A 184 3.17 -3.43 -8.43
N ALA A 185 3.13 -3.52 -7.11
CA ALA A 185 1.96 -3.93 -6.34
C ALA A 185 1.38 -2.73 -5.56
N CYS A 186 0.06 -2.56 -5.67
CA CYS A 186 -0.70 -1.62 -4.85
C CYS A 186 -1.79 -2.36 -4.07
N CYS A 187 -2.06 -1.93 -2.84
CA CYS A 187 -3.20 -2.43 -2.08
C CYS A 187 -4.46 -1.61 -2.40
N ALA A 188 -5.46 -2.26 -2.99
CA ALA A 188 -6.71 -1.60 -3.39
C ALA A 188 -7.68 -1.35 -2.23
N ASN A 189 -7.36 -1.86 -1.03
CA ASN A 189 -8.08 -1.53 0.20
C ASN A 189 -7.70 -0.14 0.74
N LEU A 190 -6.68 0.52 0.18
CA LEU A 190 -6.36 1.90 0.51
C LEU A 190 -7.07 2.86 -0.46
N PRO A 191 -7.45 4.08 -0.05
CA PRO A 191 -8.04 5.07 -0.95
C PRO A 191 -7.17 5.36 -2.17
N VAL A 192 -7.80 5.64 -3.32
CA VAL A 192 -7.07 5.95 -4.56
C VAL A 192 -6.12 7.15 -4.41
N GLY A 193 -6.48 8.12 -3.57
CA GLY A 193 -5.62 9.26 -3.24
C GLY A 193 -4.38 8.87 -2.43
N THR A 194 -4.48 7.81 -1.63
CA THR A 194 -3.38 7.23 -0.85
C THR A 194 -2.48 6.35 -1.72
N GLN A 195 -3.08 5.54 -2.61
CA GLN A 195 -2.35 4.71 -3.57
C GLN A 195 -1.47 5.54 -4.53
N ASN A 196 -1.96 6.71 -4.94
CA ASN A 196 -1.29 7.59 -5.89
C ASN A 196 -0.52 8.75 -5.22
N SER A 197 -0.30 8.68 -3.91
CA SER A 197 0.46 9.71 -3.19
C SER A 197 1.96 9.43 -3.24
N ASP A 198 2.79 10.46 -3.09
CA ASP A 198 4.26 10.33 -3.03
C ASP A 198 4.77 9.73 -1.69
N GLY A 199 3.87 9.14 -0.88
CA GLY A 199 4.14 8.64 0.47
C GLY A 199 4.32 7.11 0.57
N ILE A 200 4.33 6.62 1.81
CA ILE A 200 4.58 5.20 2.19
C ILE A 200 3.60 4.21 1.52
N SER A 201 2.42 4.69 1.11
CA SER A 201 1.37 3.90 0.50
C SER A 201 1.42 3.83 -1.03
N TRP A 202 2.44 4.40 -1.66
CA TRP A 202 2.65 4.27 -3.11
C TRP A 202 2.84 2.81 -3.52
N GLY A 203 2.63 2.52 -4.80
CA GLY A 203 2.91 1.20 -5.37
C GLY A 203 4.35 0.75 -5.13
N HIS A 204 4.52 -0.43 -4.55
CA HIS A 204 5.83 -1.01 -4.27
C HIS A 204 6.31 -1.85 -5.45
N ILE A 205 7.57 -1.69 -5.85
CA ILE A 205 8.19 -2.59 -6.82
C ILE A 205 8.36 -3.95 -6.13
N VAL A 206 7.57 -4.92 -6.55
CA VAL A 206 7.60 -6.30 -6.04
C VAL A 206 8.36 -7.24 -6.97
N GLY A 207 8.79 -6.77 -8.14
CA GLY A 207 9.69 -7.55 -8.96
C GLY A 207 10.11 -6.93 -10.28
N TRP A 208 10.91 -7.68 -11.01
CA TRP A 208 11.47 -7.28 -12.30
C TRP A 208 11.28 -8.40 -13.31
N LEU A 209 10.43 -8.14 -14.32
CA LEU A 209 10.22 -9.05 -15.42
C LEU A 209 11.36 -8.90 -16.44
N PRO A 210 12.06 -9.99 -16.82
CA PRO A 210 13.15 -9.90 -17.77
C PRO A 210 12.65 -9.49 -19.16
N ILE A 211 13.42 -8.63 -19.85
CA ILE A 211 13.18 -8.30 -21.25
C ILE A 211 14.00 -9.28 -22.11
N VAL A 212 13.28 -10.04 -22.95
CA VAL A 212 13.81 -10.97 -23.95
C VAL A 212 13.87 -10.37 -25.34
#